data_AF-A0A8S9W149-F1
#
_entry.id   AF-A0A8S9W149-F1
#
_cell.length_a   1.000
_cell.length_b   1.000
_cell.length_c   1.000
_cell.angle_alpha   90.00
_cell.angle_beta   90.00
_cell.angle_gamma   90.00
#
_symmetry.space_group_name_H-M   'P 1'
#
loop_
_entity.id
_entity.type
_entity.pdbx_description
1 polymer ?
#
loop_
_entity_poly.entity_id
_entity_poly.type
_entity_poly.pdbx_seq_one_letter_code
_entity_poly.pdbx_strand_id
1 'polypeptide(L)'
;MWLLRKNAKDLLEGASEVLKLLFKYSPTLEIAYNLRNDLTNIFDSDISKSEAQIKIDDWIDKATKSGLTCFNNFLSTLDERMCEIVNYFISRQTSGFVEGLNNKIKVIKRRCYGVFNVKHLFQRIHLDIEGYSLFT
;
A
#
# COMPACT_ATOMS: atom_id res chain seq x y z
N MET A 1 1.85 13.24 12.94
CA MET A 1 1.72 12.46 11.68
C MET A 1 0.94 11.13 11.85
N TRP A 2 0.83 10.56 13.05
CA TRP A 2 0.11 9.29 13.27
C TRP A 2 -1.41 9.38 13.06
N LEU A 3 -2.03 10.52 13.41
CA LEU A 3 -3.48 10.74 13.29
C LEU A 3 -4.00 10.67 11.85
N LEU A 4 -3.27 11.23 10.89
CA LEU A 4 -3.66 11.25 9.47
C LEU A 4 -3.54 9.88 8.78
N ARG A 5 -2.80 8.93 9.36
CA ARG A 5 -2.58 7.61 8.77
C ARG A 5 -3.59 6.56 9.22
N LYS A 6 -4.20 6.74 10.38
CA LYS A 6 -5.22 5.82 10.89
C LYS A 6 -6.48 5.88 10.02
N ASN A 7 -7.19 4.76 9.95
CA ASN A 7 -8.55 4.79 9.42
C ASN A 7 -9.45 5.56 10.39
N ALA A 8 -10.48 6.20 9.85
CA ALA A 8 -11.44 6.94 10.65
C ALA A 8 -12.09 6.09 11.76
N LYS A 9 -12.26 4.78 11.49
CA LYS A 9 -12.79 3.77 12.43
C LYS A 9 -11.86 3.45 13.61
N ASP A 10 -10.56 3.73 13.49
CA ASP A 10 -9.53 3.39 14.49
C ASP A 10 -9.04 4.62 15.29
N LEU A 11 -9.73 5.75 15.14
CA LEU A 11 -9.45 7.00 15.85
C LEU A 11 -9.94 6.88 17.30
N LEU A 12 -9.06 7.14 18.26
CA LEU A 12 -9.41 7.25 19.68
C LEU A 12 -10.35 8.44 19.92
N GLU A 13 -11.21 8.34 20.95
CA GLU A 13 -11.97 9.49 21.46
C GLU A 13 -10.98 10.64 21.77
N GLY A 14 -11.18 11.80 21.13
CA GLY A 14 -10.27 12.97 21.18
C GLY A 14 -9.44 13.21 19.91
N ALA A 15 -9.17 12.18 19.11
CA ALA A 15 -8.43 12.32 17.85
C ALA A 15 -9.22 13.11 16.78
N SER A 16 -10.55 13.07 16.86
CA SER A 16 -11.47 13.78 15.96
C SER A 16 -11.39 15.31 16.12
N GLU A 17 -11.25 15.82 17.35
CA GLU A 17 -11.17 17.26 17.60
C GLU A 17 -9.87 17.87 17.08
N VAL A 18 -8.75 17.15 17.24
CA VAL A 18 -7.45 17.56 16.70
C VAL A 18 -7.47 17.59 15.17
N LEU A 19 -8.11 16.60 14.53
CA LEU A 19 -8.27 16.58 13.07
C LEU A 19 -9.15 17.75 12.59
N LYS A 20 -10.28 18.01 13.25
CA LYS A 20 -11.14 19.16 12.92
C LYS A 20 -10.39 20.48 13.02
N LEU A 21 -9.59 20.66 14.08
CA LEU A 21 -8.76 21.85 14.24
C LEU A 21 -7.72 21.96 13.12
N LEU A 22 -7.05 20.85 12.79
CA LEU A 22 -6.04 20.81 11.73
C LEU A 22 -6.64 21.16 10.36
N PHE A 23 -7.82 20.61 10.04
CA PHE A 23 -8.54 20.88 8.79
C PHE A 23 -9.04 22.32 8.70
N LYS A 24 -9.42 22.93 9.83
CA LYS A 24 -9.71 24.37 9.88
C LYS A 24 -8.52 25.22 9.42
N TYR A 25 -7.30 24.85 9.79
CA TYR A 25 -6.08 25.57 9.38
C TYR A 25 -5.58 25.18 7.98
N SER A 26 -5.96 24.01 7.48
CA SER A 26 -5.57 23.53 6.15
C SER A 26 -6.72 22.77 5.46
N PRO A 27 -7.62 23.49 4.77
CA PRO A 27 -8.72 22.87 4.01
C PRO A 27 -8.21 21.96 2.89
N THR A 28 -7.07 22.29 2.27
CA THR A 28 -6.44 21.46 1.24
C THR A 28 -6.00 20.10 1.79
N LEU A 29 -5.55 20.04 3.05
CA LEU A 29 -5.21 18.79 3.72
C LEU A 29 -6.44 17.94 4.00
N GLU A 30 -7.57 18.56 4.35
CA GLU A 30 -8.85 17.86 4.54
C GLU A 30 -9.30 17.16 3.26
N ILE A 31 -9.23 17.86 2.12
CA ILE A 31 -9.56 17.30 0.81
C ILE A 31 -8.63 16.10 0.51
N ALA A 32 -7.31 16.27 0.70
CA ALA A 32 -6.35 15.18 0.47
C ALA A 32 -6.59 13.97 1.38
N TYR A 33 -6.93 14.22 2.64
CA TYR A 33 -7.26 13.20 3.63
C TYR A 33 -8.52 12.42 3.22
N ASN A 34 -9.56 13.11 2.79
CA ASN A 34 -10.80 12.50 2.33
C ASN A 34 -10.59 11.66 1.07
N LEU A 35 -9.87 12.20 0.07
CA LEU A 35 -9.53 11.45 -1.15
C LEU A 35 -8.76 10.17 -0.84
N ARG A 36 -7.78 10.22 0.06
CA ARG A 36 -7.05 9.01 0.50
C ARG A 36 -8.00 7.97 1.11
N ASN A 37 -8.88 8.39 2.00
CA ASN A 37 -9.80 7.48 2.68
C ASN A 37 -10.84 6.90 1.71
N ASP A 38 -11.34 7.70 0.78
CA ASP A 38 -12.25 7.24 -0.28
C ASP A 38 -11.59 6.13 -1.11
N LEU A 39 -10.33 6.32 -1.53
CA LEU A 39 -9.60 5.28 -2.24
C LEU A 39 -9.42 4.02 -1.39
N THR A 40 -9.05 4.19 -0.10
CA THR A 40 -8.91 3.07 0.83
C THR A 40 -10.22 2.29 0.95
N ASN A 41 -11.36 2.98 1.04
CA ASN A 41 -12.68 2.35 1.09
C ASN A 41 -13.00 1.57 -0.19
N ILE A 42 -12.59 2.06 -1.37
CA ILE A 42 -12.73 1.31 -2.62
C ILE A 42 -11.95 0.00 -2.54
N PHE A 43 -10.69 0.05 -2.11
CA PHE A 43 -9.86 -1.16 -1.96
C PHE A 43 -10.39 -2.10 -0.89
N ASP A 44 -10.92 -1.60 0.24
CA ASP A 44 -11.51 -2.42 1.31
C ASP A 44 -12.88 -3.02 0.94
N SER A 45 -13.55 -2.49 -0.09
CA SER A 45 -14.87 -2.99 -0.53
C SER A 45 -14.76 -4.35 -1.20
N ASP A 46 -15.75 -5.21 -0.98
CA ASP A 46 -15.89 -6.48 -1.69
C ASP A 46 -16.70 -6.26 -2.98
N ILE A 47 -15.98 -5.98 -4.08
CA ILE A 47 -16.54 -5.63 -5.39
C ILE A 47 -15.79 -6.34 -6.50
N SER A 48 -16.44 -6.50 -7.64
CA SER A 48 -15.83 -7.09 -8.83
C SER A 48 -14.75 -6.18 -9.44
N LYS A 49 -13.86 -6.78 -10.25
CA LYS A 49 -12.85 -6.05 -11.03
C LYS A 49 -13.45 -4.92 -11.88
N SER A 50 -14.59 -5.16 -12.52
CA SER A 50 -15.28 -4.16 -13.35
C SER A 50 -15.85 -3.00 -12.54
N GLU A 51 -16.44 -3.28 -11.39
CA GLU A 51 -16.96 -2.24 -10.50
C GLU A 51 -15.83 -1.42 -9.86
N ALA A 52 -14.71 -2.08 -9.52
CA ALA A 52 -13.52 -1.41 -9.02
C ALA A 52 -12.95 -0.44 -10.04
N GLN A 53 -12.86 -0.83 -11.32
CA GLN A 53 -12.44 0.05 -12.41
C GLN A 53 -13.24 1.34 -12.43
N ILE A 54 -14.58 1.22 -12.50
CA ILE A 54 -15.49 2.37 -12.55
C ILE A 54 -15.29 3.28 -11.32
N LYS A 55 -15.23 2.69 -10.12
CA LYS A 55 -15.05 3.48 -8.89
C LYS A 55 -13.69 4.19 -8.82
N ILE A 56 -12.63 3.56 -9.32
CA ILE A 56 -11.30 4.17 -9.35
C ILE A 56 -11.27 5.29 -10.39
N ASP A 57 -11.90 5.13 -11.55
CA ASP A 57 -12.03 6.18 -12.55
C ASP A 57 -12.80 7.39 -12.00
N ASP A 58 -13.94 7.16 -11.36
CA ASP A 58 -14.71 8.22 -10.67
C ASP A 58 -13.87 8.92 -9.60
N TRP A 59 -13.03 8.16 -8.89
CA TRP A 59 -12.12 8.70 -7.88
C TRP A 59 -11.00 9.55 -8.50
N ILE A 60 -10.40 9.12 -9.61
CA ILE A 60 -9.40 9.89 -10.37
C ILE A 60 -9.99 11.23 -10.82
N ASP A 61 -11.23 11.18 -11.31
CA ASP A 61 -12.00 12.35 -11.71
C ASP A 61 -12.20 13.33 -10.55
N LYS A 62 -12.60 12.80 -9.38
CA LYS A 62 -12.76 13.59 -8.15
C LYS A 62 -11.43 14.19 -7.67
N ALA A 63 -10.35 13.42 -7.73
CA ALA A 63 -9.01 13.86 -7.35
C ALA A 63 -8.51 14.98 -8.29
N THR A 64 -8.74 14.85 -9.59
CA THR A 64 -8.36 15.85 -10.61
C THR A 64 -9.16 17.14 -10.42
N LYS A 65 -10.48 17.04 -10.23
CA LYS A 65 -11.37 18.19 -9.99
C LYS A 65 -11.08 18.90 -8.66
N SER A 66 -10.41 18.24 -7.70
CA SER A 66 -10.03 18.84 -6.43
C SER A 66 -8.95 19.93 -6.54
N GLY A 67 -8.24 20.00 -7.67
CA GLY A 67 -7.15 20.95 -7.90
C GLY A 67 -5.87 20.66 -7.12
N LEU A 68 -5.79 19.53 -6.40
CA LEU A 68 -4.61 19.13 -5.64
C LEU A 68 -3.54 18.54 -6.56
N THR A 69 -2.40 19.23 -6.67
CA THR A 69 -1.28 18.78 -7.50
C THR A 69 -0.43 17.68 -6.85
N CYS A 70 -0.57 17.45 -5.54
CA CYS A 70 0.20 16.44 -4.81
C CYS A 70 -0.08 15.00 -5.27
N PHE A 71 -1.21 14.76 -5.95
CA PHE A 71 -1.57 13.45 -6.49
C PHE A 71 -1.14 13.25 -7.95
N ASN A 72 -0.66 14.26 -8.68
CA ASN A 72 -0.44 14.16 -10.13
C ASN A 72 0.41 12.95 -10.55
N ASN A 73 1.55 12.73 -9.90
CA ASN A 73 2.41 11.57 -10.20
C ASN A 73 1.73 10.24 -9.86
N PHE A 74 0.95 10.22 -8.78
CA PHE A 74 0.18 9.05 -8.38
C PHE A 74 -0.94 8.74 -9.38
N LEU A 75 -1.65 9.77 -9.86
CA LEU A 75 -2.71 9.64 -10.87
C LEU A 75 -2.15 9.10 -12.19
N SER A 76 -1.00 9.61 -12.65
CA SER A 76 -0.31 9.06 -13.84
C SER A 76 -0.02 7.58 -13.68
N THR A 77 0.54 7.20 -12.53
CA THR A 77 0.89 5.80 -12.26
C THR A 77 -0.36 4.91 -12.18
N LEU A 78 -1.42 5.41 -11.55
CA LEU A 78 -2.68 4.70 -11.37
C LEU A 78 -3.36 4.45 -12.72
N ASP A 79 -3.34 5.43 -13.63
CA ASP A 79 -3.88 5.32 -14.98
C ASP A 79 -3.04 4.34 -15.85
N GLU A 80 -1.72 4.51 -15.86
CA GLU A 80 -0.79 3.65 -16.62
C GLU A 80 -0.85 2.17 -16.21
N ARG A 81 -1.13 1.89 -14.93
CA ARG A 81 -1.13 0.54 -14.34
C ARG A 81 -2.52 0.07 -13.94
N MET A 82 -3.55 0.72 -14.46
CA MET A 82 -4.92 0.48 -14.05
C MET A 82 -5.31 -1.00 -14.17
N CYS A 83 -4.99 -1.63 -15.30
CA CYS A 83 -5.26 -3.04 -15.57
C CYS A 83 -4.68 -3.98 -14.49
N GLU A 84 -3.44 -3.73 -14.06
CA GLU A 84 -2.77 -4.50 -13.02
C GLU A 84 -3.35 -4.19 -11.64
N ILE A 85 -3.73 -2.95 -11.38
CA ILE A 85 -4.30 -2.50 -10.11
C ILE A 85 -5.66 -3.14 -9.88
N VAL A 86 -6.56 -3.13 -10.89
CA VAL A 86 -7.89 -3.74 -10.73
C VAL A 86 -7.85 -5.26 -10.65
N ASN A 87 -6.75 -5.91 -11.06
CA ASN A 87 -6.58 -7.35 -10.85
C ASN A 87 -6.50 -7.71 -9.35
N TYR A 88 -6.18 -6.75 -8.47
CA TYR A 88 -6.28 -6.93 -7.02
C TYR A 88 -7.67 -7.45 -6.61
N PHE A 89 -8.74 -6.99 -7.25
CA PHE A 89 -10.12 -7.34 -6.88
C PHE A 89 -10.54 -8.76 -7.30
N ILE A 90 -9.70 -9.51 -8.03
CA ILE A 90 -9.99 -10.90 -8.40
C ILE A 90 -9.71 -11.84 -7.22
N SER A 91 -8.53 -11.70 -6.60
CA SER A 91 -8.02 -12.65 -5.61
C SER A 91 -7.39 -11.99 -4.38
N ARG A 92 -7.39 -10.65 -4.34
CA ARG A 92 -6.93 -9.79 -3.25
C ARG A 92 -5.54 -10.15 -2.73
N GLN A 93 -4.70 -10.66 -3.62
CA GLN A 93 -3.32 -11.01 -3.29
C GLN A 93 -2.55 -9.75 -2.95
N THR A 94 -1.83 -9.81 -1.83
CA THR A 94 -0.97 -8.71 -1.39
C THR A 94 0.48 -9.08 -1.62
N SER A 95 1.33 -8.07 -1.83
CA SER A 95 2.78 -8.26 -1.92
C SER A 95 3.43 -8.59 -0.57
N GLY A 96 2.66 -8.74 0.52
CA GLY A 96 3.19 -8.91 1.88
C GLY A 96 4.12 -10.13 2.02
N PHE A 97 3.77 -11.27 1.41
CA PHE A 97 4.65 -12.43 1.37
C PHE A 97 5.96 -12.14 0.62
N VAL A 98 5.86 -11.53 -0.57
CA VAL A 98 7.02 -11.18 -1.41
C VAL A 98 7.93 -10.19 -0.69
N GLU A 99 7.36 -9.20 0.00
CA GLU A 99 8.09 -8.23 0.81
C GLU A 99 8.79 -8.91 2.00
N GLY A 100 8.08 -9.78 2.73
CA GLY A 100 8.64 -10.57 3.81
C GLY A 100 9.82 -11.43 3.35
N LEU A 101 9.67 -12.12 2.22
CA LEU A 101 10.73 -12.90 1.60
C LEU A 101 11.92 -12.02 1.20
N ASN A 102 11.67 -10.88 0.54
CA ASN A 102 12.72 -9.93 0.16
C ASN A 102 13.49 -9.40 1.37
N ASN A 103 12.80 -9.12 2.48
CA ASN A 103 13.43 -8.69 3.73
C ASN A 103 14.28 -9.81 4.35
N LYS A 104 13.79 -11.05 4.36
CA LYS A 104 14.57 -12.21 4.81
C LYS A 104 15.83 -12.41 3.96
N ILE A 105 15.73 -12.34 2.64
CA ILE A 105 16.87 -12.42 1.72
C ILE A 105 17.87 -11.29 1.99
N LYS A 106 17.41 -10.05 2.20
CA LYS A 106 18.29 -8.92 2.56
C LYS A 106 19.06 -9.18 3.86
N VAL A 107 18.41 -9.76 4.88
CA VAL A 107 19.06 -10.13 6.15
C VAL A 107 20.12 -11.22 5.92
N ILE A 108 19.81 -12.25 5.12
CA ILE A 108 20.77 -13.30 4.75
C ILE A 108 22.00 -12.69 4.07
N LYS A 109 21.79 -11.83 3.06
CA LYS A 109 22.89 -11.15 2.37
C LYS A 109 23.78 -10.34 3.32
N ARG A 110 23.19 -9.64 4.30
CA ARG A 110 23.95 -8.88 5.32
C ARG A 110 24.75 -9.79 6.24
N ARG A 111 24.20 -10.92 6.67
CA ARG A 111 24.87 -11.87 7.59
C ARG A 111 26.02 -12.64 6.93
N CYS A 112 25.95 -12.87 5.62
CA CYS A 112 26.93 -13.67 4.91
C CYS A 112 28.14 -12.90 4.35
N TYR A 113 28.25 -11.59 4.61
CA TYR A 113 29.41 -10.71 4.31
C TYR A 113 30.25 -11.14 3.09
N GLY A 114 29.70 -11.03 1.87
CA GLY A 114 30.48 -11.26 0.64
C GLY A 114 30.21 -12.58 -0.09
N VAL A 115 28.98 -13.11 -0.05
CA VAL A 115 28.56 -14.17 -0.98
C VAL A 115 28.30 -13.54 -2.36
N PHE A 116 29.34 -13.54 -3.20
CA PHE A 116 29.28 -13.06 -4.58
C PHE A 116 28.80 -14.14 -5.57
N ASN A 117 28.93 -15.41 -5.19
CA ASN A 117 28.47 -16.52 -6.00
C ASN A 117 26.96 -16.75 -5.81
N VAL A 118 26.20 -16.58 -6.89
CA VAL A 118 24.74 -16.74 -6.91
C VAL A 118 24.30 -18.13 -6.47
N LYS A 119 25.03 -19.19 -6.85
CA LYS A 119 24.73 -20.57 -6.44
C LYS A 119 24.78 -20.73 -4.92
N HIS A 120 25.83 -20.20 -4.29
CA HIS A 120 25.98 -20.25 -2.83
C HIS A 120 24.94 -19.39 -2.11
N LEU A 121 24.53 -18.26 -2.70
CA LEU A 121 23.44 -17.45 -2.16
C LEU A 121 22.12 -18.24 -2.17
N PHE A 122 21.78 -18.90 -3.28
CA PHE A 122 20.57 -19.73 -3.35
C PHE A 122 20.60 -20.91 -2.39
N GLN A 123 21.73 -21.61 -2.27
CA GLN A 123 21.89 -22.68 -1.28
C GLN A 123 21.64 -22.17 0.14
N ARG A 124 22.17 -20.99 0.47
CA ARG A 124 21.96 -20.40 1.79
C ARG A 124 20.52 -19.95 2.01
N ILE A 125 19.88 -19.34 1.02
CA ILE A 125 18.46 -18.98 1.08
C ILE A 125 17.61 -20.22 1.30
N HIS A 126 17.88 -21.31 0.58
CA HIS A 126 17.16 -22.58 0.75
C HIS A 126 17.30 -23.14 2.16
N LEU A 127 18.52 -23.18 2.71
CA LEU A 127 18.76 -23.63 4.09
C LEU A 127 18.09 -22.73 5.15
N ASP A 128 18.08 -21.41 4.97
CA ASP A 128 17.46 -20.49 5.94
C ASP A 128 15.91 -20.48 5.84
N ILE A 129 15.33 -20.91 4.72
CA ILE A 129 13.87 -20.99 4.51
C ILE A 129 13.34 -22.37 4.90
N GLU A 130 13.93 -23.44 4.36
CA GLU A 130 13.45 -24.82 4.47
C GLU A 130 14.32 -25.69 5.39
N GLY A 131 15.50 -25.23 5.79
CA GLY A 131 16.44 -26.08 6.54
C GLY A 131 15.89 -26.57 7.87
N TYR A 132 15.10 -25.76 8.58
CA TYR A 132 14.54 -26.18 9.87
C TYR A 132 13.55 -27.35 9.74
N SER A 133 12.74 -27.40 8.68
CA SER A 133 11.79 -28.51 8.45
C SER A 133 12.48 -29.81 8.03
N LEU A 134 13.74 -29.74 7.60
CA LEU A 134 14.56 -30.92 7.26
C LEU A 134 15.28 -31.53 8.48
N PHE A 135 15.34 -30.81 9.61
CA PHE A 135 16.05 -31.24 10.82
C PHE A 135 15.14 -31.35 12.07
N THR A 136 13.82 -31.26 11.88
CA THR A 136 12.77 -31.56 12.88
C THR A 136 11.90 -32.69 12.37
#